data_AF-A0A838PWM8-F1
#
_entry.id   AF-A0A838PWM8-F1
#
_cell.length_a   1.000
_cell.length_b   1.000
_cell.length_c   1.000
_cell.angle_alpha   90.00
_cell.angle_beta   90.00
_cell.angle_gamma   90.00
#
_symmetry.space_group_name_H-M   'P 1'
#
loop_
_entity.id
_entity.type
_entity.pdbx_description
1 polymer ?
#
loop_
_entity_poly.entity_id
_entity_poly.type
_entity_poly.pdbx_seq_one_letter_code
_entity_poly.pdbx_strand_id
1 'polypeptide(L)'
;MSAKSEYDAAYFTLLRAREERDDLLHYADFLVAEQERLDRFVEQTQASFEDLPRKVRRPIDATTKPLLEAVGRRRAVVLDERRRSDERVANAEAFVNECEQELETLRR
;
A
#
# COMPACT_ATOMS: atom_id res chain seq x y z
N MET A 1 -33.50 -15.62 -15.05
CA MET A 1 -32.46 -16.63 -14.76
C MET A 1 -33.03 -17.60 -13.72
N SER A 2 -32.37 -18.72 -13.41
CA SER A 2 -32.83 -19.57 -12.29
C SER A 2 -32.35 -18.93 -10.98
N ALA A 3 -33.15 -19.01 -9.91
CA ALA A 3 -32.74 -18.54 -8.57
C ALA A 3 -31.38 -19.10 -8.13
N LYS A 4 -31.06 -20.35 -8.52
CA LYS A 4 -29.75 -20.95 -8.28
C LYS A 4 -28.61 -20.22 -9.03
N SER A 5 -28.86 -19.83 -10.28
CA SER A 5 -27.89 -19.09 -11.09
C SER A 5 -27.63 -17.68 -10.57
N GLU A 6 -28.66 -17.03 -10.01
CA GLU A 6 -28.53 -15.70 -9.39
C GLU A 6 -27.76 -15.79 -8.08
N TYR A 7 -28.06 -16.79 -7.26
CA TYR A 7 -27.30 -17.09 -6.03
C TYR A 7 -25.81 -17.39 -6.32
N ASP A 8 -25.53 -18.27 -7.29
CA ASP A 8 -24.15 -18.63 -7.64
C ASP A 8 -23.37 -17.40 -8.14
N ALA A 9 -24.01 -16.53 -8.94
CA ALA A 9 -23.40 -15.28 -9.41
C ALA A 9 -23.08 -14.31 -8.27
N ALA A 10 -24.02 -14.13 -7.32
CA ALA A 10 -23.80 -13.30 -6.14
C ALA A 10 -22.68 -13.86 -5.26
N TYR A 11 -22.60 -15.18 -5.09
CA TYR A 11 -21.54 -15.84 -4.33
C TYR A 11 -20.15 -15.62 -4.93
N PHE A 12 -19.99 -15.80 -6.24
CA PHE A 12 -18.70 -15.56 -6.89
C PHE A 12 -18.30 -14.08 -6.87
N THR A 13 -19.27 -13.18 -6.97
CA THR A 13 -19.03 -11.73 -6.82
C THR A 13 -18.49 -11.42 -5.42
N LEU A 14 -19.12 -11.96 -4.37
CA LEU A 14 -18.64 -11.80 -3.01
C LEU A 14 -17.24 -12.38 -2.80
N LEU A 15 -16.96 -13.56 -3.36
CA LEU A 15 -15.63 -14.17 -3.25
C LEU A 15 -14.55 -13.25 -3.85
N ARG A 16 -14.82 -12.72 -5.05
CA ARG A 16 -13.92 -11.80 -5.72
C ARG A 16 -13.74 -10.48 -4.96
N ALA A 17 -14.83 -9.92 -4.43
CA ALA A 17 -14.79 -8.70 -3.63
C ALA A 17 -13.91 -8.85 -2.38
N ARG A 18 -13.97 -10.02 -1.72
CA ARG A 18 -13.12 -10.33 -0.56
C ARG A 18 -11.65 -10.44 -0.93
N GLU A 19 -11.32 -11.12 -2.02
CA GLU A 19 -9.95 -11.18 -2.53
C GLU A 19 -9.38 -9.78 -2.80
N GLU A 20 -10.16 -8.93 -3.47
CA GLU A 20 -9.72 -7.56 -3.78
C GLU A 20 -9.52 -6.71 -2.54
N ARG A 21 -10.41 -6.83 -1.53
CA ARG A 21 -10.21 -6.18 -0.23
C ARG A 21 -8.94 -6.67 0.45
N ASP A 22 -8.70 -7.97 0.46
CA ASP A 22 -7.53 -8.56 1.13
C ASP A 22 -6.22 -8.14 0.44
N ASP A 23 -6.21 -8.09 -0.91
CA ASP A 23 -5.09 -7.53 -1.68
C ASP A 23 -4.84 -6.05 -1.34
N LEU A 24 -5.89 -5.25 -1.16
CA LEU A 24 -5.77 -3.85 -0.76
C LEU A 24 -5.20 -3.69 0.65
N LEU A 25 -5.61 -4.56 1.59
CA LEU A 25 -5.07 -4.57 2.96
C LEU A 25 -3.57 -4.93 2.94
N HIS A 26 -3.19 -5.96 2.19
CA HIS A 26 -1.78 -6.33 2.03
C HIS A 26 -0.95 -5.24 1.36
N TYR A 27 -1.52 -4.55 0.37
CA TYR A 27 -0.87 -3.40 -0.24
C TYR A 27 -0.69 -2.25 0.75
N ALA A 28 -1.70 -1.97 1.58
CA ALA A 28 -1.61 -0.96 2.63
C ALA A 28 -0.49 -1.29 3.63
N ASP A 29 -0.40 -2.53 4.10
CA ASP A 29 0.66 -3.01 4.99
C ASP A 29 2.04 -2.85 4.35
N PHE A 30 2.17 -3.22 3.08
CA PHE A 30 3.40 -3.02 2.31
C PHE A 30 3.80 -1.54 2.29
N LEU A 31 2.87 -0.62 2.06
CA LEU A 31 3.17 0.81 2.01
C LEU A 31 3.66 1.36 3.36
N VAL A 32 3.14 0.85 4.48
CA VAL A 32 3.65 1.20 5.83
C VAL A 32 5.10 0.75 5.97
N ALA A 33 5.35 -0.54 5.70
CA ALA A 33 6.69 -1.12 5.82
C ALA A 33 7.70 -0.46 4.87
N GLU A 34 7.26 -0.10 3.65
CA GLU A 34 8.07 0.59 2.66
C GLU A 34 8.45 1.99 3.14
N GLN A 35 7.52 2.75 3.73
CA GLN A 35 7.83 4.05 4.28
C GLN A 35 8.89 3.93 5.39
N GLU A 36 8.68 3.03 6.36
CA GLU A 36 9.64 2.82 7.45
C GLU A 36 11.03 2.42 6.94
N ARG A 37 11.07 1.59 5.89
CA ARG A 37 12.33 1.19 5.25
C ARG A 37 13.05 2.40 4.65
N LEU A 38 12.33 3.27 3.95
CA LEU A 38 12.90 4.46 3.33
C LEU A 38 13.37 5.47 4.38
N ASP A 39 12.58 5.70 5.43
CA ASP A 39 12.93 6.57 6.55
C ASP A 39 14.23 6.08 7.22
N ARG A 40 14.28 4.79 7.57
CA ARG A 40 15.48 4.16 8.14
C ARG A 40 16.69 4.26 7.22
N PHE A 41 16.50 4.07 5.91
CA PHE A 41 17.58 4.17 4.94
C PHE A 41 18.19 5.58 4.90
N VAL A 42 17.35 6.62 4.91
CA VAL A 42 17.80 8.01 4.93
C VAL A 42 18.56 8.30 6.23
N GLU A 43 18.01 7.93 7.38
CA GLU A 43 18.64 8.13 8.69
C GLU A 43 20.02 7.45 8.77
N GLN A 44 20.10 6.17 8.38
CA GLN A 44 21.35 5.41 8.39
C GLN A 44 22.39 5.99 7.43
N THR A 45 21.96 6.43 6.25
CA THR A 45 22.85 7.03 5.25
C THR A 45 23.40 8.36 5.75
N GLN A 46 22.56 9.20 6.36
CA GLN A 46 22.97 10.49 6.92
C GLN A 46 23.92 10.30 8.10
N ALA A 47 23.59 9.43 9.05
CA ALA A 47 24.45 9.12 10.19
C ALA A 47 25.83 8.61 9.75
N SER A 48 25.85 7.66 8.79
CA SER A 48 27.11 7.13 8.24
C SER A 48 27.95 8.21 7.57
N PHE A 49 27.31 9.23 7.00
CA PHE A 49 27.99 10.34 6.36
C PHE A 49 28.54 11.36 7.38
N GLU A 50 27.83 11.56 8.49
CA GLU A 50 28.23 12.43 9.60
C GLU A 50 29.44 11.92 10.38
N ASP A 51 29.76 10.63 10.30
CA ASP A 51 30.96 10.07 10.93
C ASP A 51 32.23 10.21 10.05
N LEU A 52 32.09 10.55 8.77
CA LEU A 52 33.23 10.64 7.86
C LEU A 52 34.04 11.93 8.06
N PRO A 53 35.38 11.91 7.89
CA PRO A 53 36.18 13.13 7.83
C PRO A 53 35.74 14.04 6.68
N ARG A 54 35.73 15.36 6.90
CA ARG A 54 35.26 16.37 5.93
C ARG A 54 35.94 16.28 4.55
N LYS A 55 37.22 15.88 4.51
CA LYS A 55 37.98 15.68 3.25
C LYS A 55 37.45 14.53 2.40
N VAL A 56 36.82 13.54 3.04
CA VAL A 56 36.26 12.33 2.41
C VAL A 56 34.79 12.51 2.04
N ARG A 57 34.04 13.33 2.79
CA ARG A 57 32.63 13.62 2.48
C ARG A 57 32.43 14.25 1.11
N ARG A 58 33.25 15.27 0.77
CA ARG A 58 33.05 16.08 -0.45
C ARG A 58 33.02 15.27 -1.77
N PRO A 59 33.89 14.27 -2.00
CA PRO A 59 33.77 13.41 -3.18
C PRO A 59 32.58 12.44 -3.13
N ILE A 60 32.16 11.97 -1.95
CA ILE A 60 31.04 11.02 -1.78
C ILE A 60 29.68 11.74 -1.92
N ASP A 61 29.63 13.03 -1.58
CA ASP A 61 28.47 13.91 -1.71
C ASP A 61 27.82 13.86 -3.11
N ALA A 62 28.66 13.75 -4.15
CA ALA A 62 28.21 13.73 -5.55
C ALA A 62 27.36 12.51 -5.89
N THR A 63 27.55 11.38 -5.18
CA THR A 63 26.76 10.16 -5.36
C THR A 63 25.64 10.05 -4.34
N THR A 64 25.87 10.51 -3.10
CA THR A 64 24.89 10.39 -2.02
C THR A 64 23.71 11.34 -2.20
N LYS A 65 23.91 12.57 -2.69
CA LYS A 65 22.82 13.53 -2.88
C LYS A 65 21.78 13.06 -3.90
N PRO A 66 22.14 12.65 -5.13
CA PRO A 66 21.16 12.12 -6.09
C PRO A 66 20.42 10.87 -5.58
N LEU A 67 21.10 10.03 -4.81
CA LEU A 67 20.50 8.86 -4.18
C LEU A 67 19.43 9.26 -3.15
N LEU A 68 19.76 10.17 -2.24
CA LEU A 68 18.81 10.66 -1.24
C LEU A 68 17.63 11.42 -1.89
N GLU A 69 17.86 12.14 -2.97
CA GLU A 69 16.78 12.75 -3.76
C GLU A 69 15.86 11.70 -4.39
N ALA A 70 16.42 10.63 -4.97
CA ALA A 70 15.63 9.54 -5.53
C ALA A 70 14.80 8.83 -4.46
N VAL A 71 15.38 8.59 -3.28
CA VAL A 71 14.68 8.05 -2.11
C VAL A 71 13.57 9.01 -1.66
N GLY A 72 13.83 10.32 -1.61
CA GLY A 72 12.83 11.34 -1.29
C GLY A 72 11.65 11.35 -2.27
N ARG A 73 11.91 11.23 -3.58
CA ARG A 73 10.86 11.10 -4.60
C ARG A 73 10.04 9.83 -4.40
N ARG A 74 10.69 8.69 -4.14
CA ARG A 74 10.00 7.42 -3.86
C ARG A 74 9.12 7.53 -2.61
N ARG A 75 9.64 8.13 -1.55
CA ARG A 75 8.90 8.37 -0.31
C ARG A 75 7.65 9.22 -0.53
N ALA A 76 7.75 10.27 -1.33
CA ALA A 76 6.61 11.11 -1.68
C ALA A 76 5.49 10.31 -2.38
N VAL A 77 5.86 9.42 -3.30
CA VAL A 77 4.90 8.51 -3.95
C VAL A 77 4.25 7.58 -2.95
N VAL A 78 5.04 6.95 -2.06
CA VAL A 78 4.51 6.04 -1.02
C VAL A 78 3.53 6.76 -0.11
N LEU A 79 3.84 7.99 0.32
CA LEU A 79 2.95 8.78 1.18
C LEU A 79 1.63 9.14 0.48
N ASP A 80 1.69 9.53 -0.79
CA ASP A 80 0.49 9.83 -1.56
C ASP A 80 -0.38 8.58 -1.78
N GLU A 81 0.24 7.45 -2.10
CA GLU A 81 -0.45 6.16 -2.22
C GLU A 81 -1.08 5.72 -0.90
N ARG A 82 -0.38 5.87 0.23
CA ARG A 82 -0.94 5.56 1.57
C ARG A 82 -2.21 6.37 1.84
N ARG A 83 -2.17 7.67 1.58
CA ARG A 83 -3.31 8.57 1.78
C ARG A 83 -4.53 8.14 0.97
N ARG A 84 -4.32 7.62 -0.24
CA ARG A 84 -5.41 7.11 -1.11
C ARG A 84 -5.85 5.70 -0.74
N SER A 85 -4.99 4.92 -0.09
CA SER A 85 -5.26 3.53 0.26
C SER A 85 -6.39 3.41 1.27
N ASP A 86 -6.48 4.31 2.25
CA ASP A 86 -7.51 4.29 3.29
C ASP A 86 -8.93 4.37 2.68
N GLU A 87 -9.14 5.30 1.74
CA GLU A 87 -10.42 5.45 1.03
C GLU A 87 -10.73 4.21 0.18
N ARG A 88 -9.72 3.64 -0.48
CA ARG A 88 -9.89 2.43 -1.31
C ARG A 88 -10.28 1.21 -0.48
N VAL A 89 -9.64 1.03 0.69
CA VAL A 89 -9.96 -0.04 1.63
C VAL A 89 -11.39 0.12 2.15
N ALA A 90 -11.77 1.33 2.58
CA ALA A 90 -13.12 1.61 3.07
C ALA A 90 -14.19 1.31 1.99
N ASN A 91 -13.94 1.69 0.73
CA ASN A 91 -14.86 1.39 -0.37
C ASN A 91 -14.96 -0.11 -0.65
N ALA A 92 -13.84 -0.86 -0.60
CA ALA A 92 -13.85 -2.30 -0.77
C ALA A 92 -14.60 -3.02 0.37
N GLU A 93 -14.42 -2.57 1.61
CA GLU A 93 -15.17 -3.08 2.77
C GLU A 93 -16.67 -2.83 2.63
N ALA A 94 -17.07 -1.62 2.22
CA ALA A 94 -18.47 -1.30 1.96
C ALA A 94 -19.08 -2.20 0.88
N PHE A 95 -18.35 -2.42 -0.21
CA PHE A 95 -18.81 -3.28 -1.30
C PHE A 95 -18.94 -4.76 -0.88
N VAL A 96 -18.01 -5.27 -0.07
CA VAL A 96 -18.13 -6.61 0.51
C VAL A 96 -19.39 -6.72 1.36
N ASN A 97 -19.67 -5.72 2.22
CA ASN A 97 -20.87 -5.71 3.06
C ASN A 97 -22.16 -5.71 2.23
N GLU A 98 -22.21 -4.95 1.14
CA GLU A 98 -23.34 -4.95 0.20
C GLU A 98 -23.54 -6.33 -0.43
N CYS A 99 -22.45 -6.97 -0.90
CA CYS A 99 -22.50 -8.31 -1.48
C CYS A 99 -22.96 -9.37 -0.47
N GLU A 100 -22.57 -9.24 0.80
CA GLU A 100 -23.02 -10.15 1.86
C GLU A 100 -24.51 -10.03 2.13
N GLN A 101 -25.05 -8.80 2.16
CA GLN A 101 -26.49 -8.55 2.35
C GLN A 101 -27.32 -9.08 1.18
N GLU A 102 -26.86 -8.89 -0.05
CA GLU A 102 -27.51 -9.41 -1.25
C GLU A 102 -27.54 -10.93 -1.24
N LEU A 103 -26.39 -11.56 -0.94
CA LEU A 103 -26.30 -13.02 -0.85
C LEU A 103 -27.20 -13.59 0.25
N GLU A 104 -27.30 -12.92 1.40
CA GLU A 104 -28.22 -13.32 2.47
C GLU A 104 -29.68 -13.23 2.01
N THR A 105 -30.05 -12.19 1.27
CA THR A 105 -31.40 -12.01 0.72
C THR A 105 -31.75 -13.14 -0.24
N LEU A 106 -30.82 -13.53 -1.12
CA LEU A 106 -31.02 -14.63 -2.08
C LEU A 106 -31.04 -16.04 -1.45
N ARG A 107 -30.59 -16.18 -0.19
CA ARG A 107 -30.67 -17.45 0.56
C ARG A 107 -32.03 -17.71 1.19
N ARG A 108 -32.80 -16.65 1.44
CA ARG A 108 -34.11 -16.70 2.10
C ARG A 108 -35.21 -17.01 1.10
#